data_AF-R9ILA0-F1
#
_entry.id   AF-R9ILA0-F1
#
_cell.length_a   1.000
_cell.length_b   1.000
_cell.length_c   1.000
_cell.angle_alpha   90.00
_cell.angle_beta   90.00
_cell.angle_gamma   90.00
#
_symmetry.space_group_name_H-M   'P 1'
#
loop_
_entity.id
_entity.type
_entity.pdbx_description
1 polymer ?
#
loop_
_entity_poly.entity_id
_entity_poly.type
_entity_poly.pdbx_seq_one_letter_code
_entity_poly.pdbx_strand_id
1 'polypeptide(L)' 'MRKIKFRGRITDTKEWVCGSLIIYPDGEYNILTSRNNHSSKMDDWRIDADTVGQFTGLHDKNGKEIYGLG' A
#
# COMPACT_ATOMS: atom_id res chain seq x y z
N MET A 1 -3.19 5.70 -18.59
CA MET A 1 -3.90 5.39 -17.33
C MET A 1 -2.89 5.41 -16.20
N ARG A 2 -3.08 6.23 -15.15
CA ARG A 2 -2.14 6.29 -14.01
C ARG A 2 -2.31 5.03 -13.17
N LYS A 3 -1.21 4.34 -12.83
CA LYS A 3 -1.23 3.21 -11.89
C LYS A 3 -1.47 3.77 -10.49
N ILE A 4 -2.65 3.50 -9.92
CA ILE A 4 -2.96 3.83 -8.53
C ILE A 4 -2.43 2.67 -7.68
N LYS A 5 -1.45 2.97 -6.83
CA LYS A 5 -0.81 2.02 -5.92
C LYS A 5 -0.34 2.79 -4.69
N PHE A 6 -0.55 2.22 -3.52
CA PHE A 6 -0.14 2.78 -2.25
C PHE A 6 0.80 1.83 -1.52
N ARG A 7 1.50 2.37 -0.52
CA ARG A 7 2.27 1.60 0.46
C ARG A 7 1.97 2.08 1.87
N GLY A 8 2.23 1.23 2.86
CA GLY A 8 2.27 1.58 4.27
C GLY A 8 3.07 0.54 5.07
N ARG A 9 3.43 0.87 6.31
CA ARG A 9 4.04 -0.07 7.26
C ARG A 9 2.96 -0.75 8.07
N ILE A 10 2.98 -2.08 8.12
CA ILE A 10 2.07 -2.89 8.93
C ILE A 10 2.26 -2.52 10.41
N THR A 11 1.17 -2.34 11.16
CA THR A 11 1.23 -1.90 12.57
C THR A 11 2.02 -2.86 13.44
N ASP A 12 1.87 -4.16 13.21
CA ASP A 12 2.37 -5.21 14.09
C ASP A 12 3.82 -5.60 13.76
N THR A 13 4.11 -5.88 12.48
CA THR A 13 5.42 -6.37 12.04
C THR A 13 6.38 -5.25 11.61
N LYS A 14 5.86 -4.04 11.38
CA LYS A 14 6.59 -2.89 10.80
C LYS A 14 7.12 -3.10 9.38
N GLU A 15 6.73 -4.19 8.73
CA GLU A 15 7.09 -4.46 7.33
C GLU A 15 6.31 -3.55 6.37
N TRP A 16 6.90 -3.28 5.20
CA TRP A 16 6.23 -2.51 4.15
C TRP A 16 5.34 -3.40 3.31
N VAL A 17 4.09 -2.99 3.11
CA VAL A 17 3.16 -3.63 2.19
C VAL A 17 2.70 -2.63 1.12
N CYS A 18 2.41 -3.12 -0.08
CA CYS A 18 1.95 -2.29 -1.19
C CYS A 18 0.69 -2.86 -1.84
N GLY A 19 -0.28 -2.01 -2.15
CA GLY A 19 -1.56 -2.44 -2.71
C GLY A 19 -2.56 -1.29 -2.87
N SER A 20 -3.84 -1.61 -2.74
CA SER A 20 -4.92 -0.63 -2.73
C SER A 20 -5.15 -0.11 -1.31
N LEU A 21 -5.19 1.20 -1.14
CA LEU A 21 -5.50 1.82 0.16
C LEU A 21 -7.01 1.79 0.41
N ILE A 22 -7.40 1.32 1.59
CA ILE A 22 -8.75 1.44 2.14
C ILE A 22 -8.67 2.16 3.48
N ILE A 23 -9.58 3.09 3.70
CA ILE A 23 -9.79 3.75 4.99
C ILE A 23 -11.19 3.37 5.44
N TYR A 24 -11.29 2.59 6.52
CA TYR A 24 -12.57 2.18 7.08
C TYR A 24 -13.25 3.35 7.82
N PRO A 25 -14.57 3.30 8.04
CA PRO A 25 -15.31 4.39 8.70
C PRO A 25 -14.86 4.72 10.12
N ASP A 26 -14.19 3.80 10.80
CA ASP A 26 -13.60 3.98 12.13
C ASP A 26 -12.22 4.66 12.10
N GLY A 27 -11.73 4.99 10.90
CA GLY A 27 -10.42 5.61 10.70
C GLY A 27 -9.27 4.61 10.58
N GLU A 28 -9.54 3.31 10.47
CA GLU A 28 -8.47 2.32 10.26
C GLU A 28 -7.97 2.31 8.81
N TYR A 29 -6.65 2.46 8.66
CA TYR A 29 -5.97 2.43 7.38
C TYR A 29 -5.47 1.03 7.09
N ASN A 30 -5.83 0.52 5.92
CA ASN A 30 -5.40 -0.80 5.49
C ASN A 30 -4.95 -0.81 4.03
N ILE A 31 -4.04 -1.74 3.72
CA ILE A 31 -3.63 -2.05 2.35
C ILE A 31 -4.20 -3.41 1.96
N LEU A 32 -5.04 -3.43 0.93
CA LEU A 32 -5.49 -4.68 0.30
C LEU A 32 -4.47 -5.19 -0.71
N THR A 33 -4.09 -6.45 -0.57
CA THR A 33 -3.20 -7.15 -1.51
C THR A 33 -3.81 -8.46 -1.98
N SER A 34 -3.63 -8.83 -3.24
CA SER A 34 -4.07 -10.15 -3.71
C SER A 34 -3.19 -11.24 -3.11
N ARG A 35 -3.79 -12.26 -2.49
CA ARG A 35 -3.03 -13.36 -1.87
C ARG A 35 -2.25 -14.18 -2.92
N ASN A 36 -2.77 -14.25 -4.14
CA ASN A 36 -2.08 -14.76 -5.33
C ASN A 36 -2.66 -14.12 -6.60
N ASN A 37 -1.97 -14.23 -7.74
CA ASN A 37 -2.36 -13.53 -8.97
C ASN A 37 -3.66 -14.02 -9.65
N HIS A 38 -4.29 -15.09 -9.14
CA HIS A 38 -5.47 -15.70 -9.73
C HIS A 38 -6.62 -15.95 -8.72
N SER A 39 -6.55 -15.31 -7.57
CA SER A 39 -7.49 -15.48 -6.46
C SER A 39 -8.34 -14.24 -6.29
N SER A 40 -9.64 -14.43 -6.06
CA SER A 40 -10.53 -13.37 -5.58
C SER A 40 -10.32 -13.03 -4.09
N LYS A 41 -9.55 -13.85 -3.36
CA LYS A 41 -9.17 -13.60 -1.97
C LYS A 41 -8.09 -12.53 -1.88
N MET A 42 -8.36 -11.52 -1.07
CA MET A 42 -7.41 -10.48 -0.71
C MET A 42 -6.98 -10.65 0.75
N ASP A 43 -5.74 -10.28 1.03
CA ASP A 43 -5.26 -10.02 2.37
C ASP A 43 -5.49 -8.55 2.69
N ASP A 44 -5.90 -8.30 3.92
CA ASP A 44 -6.17 -6.98 4.46
C ASP A 44 -5.14 -6.68 5.56
N TRP A 45 -4.30 -5.67 5.34
CA TRP A 45 -3.18 -5.36 6.20
C TRP A 45 -3.36 -4.02 6.87
N ARG A 46 -3.58 -4.03 8.19
CA ARG A 46 -3.62 -2.81 9.01
C ARG A 46 -2.25 -2.13 8.99
N ILE A 47 -2.24 -0.86 8.61
CA ILE A 47 -1.03 -0.05 8.51
C ILE A 47 -1.09 1.18 9.41
N ASP A 48 0.10 1.71 9.70
CA ASP A 48 0.27 3.03 10.30
C ASP A 48 -0.05 4.14 9.28
N ALA A 49 -1.06 4.96 9.60
CA ALA A 49 -1.57 6.01 8.71
C ALA A 49 -0.48 7.03 8.31
N ASP A 50 0.46 7.34 9.21
CA ASP A 50 1.54 8.31 8.98
C ASP A 50 2.60 7.82 7.98
N THR A 51 2.46 6.56 7.54
CA THR A 51 3.41 5.89 6.64
C THR A 51 2.85 5.70 5.24
N VAL A 52 1.59 6.15 5.03
CA VAL A 52 0.92 6.05 3.75
C VAL A 52 1.69 6.85 2.71
N GLY A 53 2.04 6.17 1.63
CA GLY A 53 2.62 6.82 0.46
C GLY A 53 1.93 6.40 -0.82
N GLN A 54 1.68 7.35 -1.72
CA GLN A 54 1.14 7.07 -3.05
C GLN A 54 2.28 6.96 -4.07
N PHE A 55 2.19 5.96 -4.96
CA PHE A 55 3.11 5.84 -6.07
C PHE A 55 3.04 7.07 -6.97
N THR A 56 4.21 7.66 -7.24
CA THR A 56 4.36 8.88 -8.03
C THR A 56 4.31 8.64 -9.54
N GLY A 57 4.46 7.38 -9.97
CA GLY A 57 4.72 7.06 -11.38
C GLY A 57 6.21 7.06 -11.74
N LEU A 58 7.09 7.49 -10.82
CA LEU A 58 8.53 7.59 -11.03
C LEU A 58 9.28 6.43 -10.38
N HIS A 59 10.43 6.09 -10.96
CA HIS A 59 11.36 5.11 -10.40
C HIS A 59 12.70 5.80 -10.11
N ASP A 60 13.41 5.33 -9.09
CA ASP A 60 14.78 5.74 -8.85
C ASP A 60 15.74 5.17 -9.91
N LYS A 61 17.03 5.52 -9.81
CA LYS A 61 18.06 5.04 -10.75
C LYS A 61 18.22 3.51 -10.80
N ASN A 62 17.72 2.79 -9.81
CA ASN A 62 17.77 1.33 -9.73
C ASN A 62 16.44 0.68 -10.14
N GLY A 63 15.46 1.47 -10.64
CA GLY A 63 14.15 0.98 -11.03
C GLY A 63 13.19 0.76 -9.86
N LYS A 64 13.50 1.25 -8.64
CA LYS A 64 12.60 1.14 -7.49
C LYS A 64 11.53 2.22 -7.53
N GLU A 65 10.27 1.84 -7.37
CA GLU A 65 9.13 2.76 -7.33
C GLU A 65 9.30 3.84 -6.24
N ILE A 66 9.07 5.10 -6.59
CA ILE A 66 9.10 6.24 -5.66
C ILE A 66 7.69 6.56 -5.20
N TYR A 67 7.52 6.69 -3.89
CA TYR A 67 6.25 7.00 -3.24
C TYR A 67 6.36 8.34 -2.52
N GLY A 68 5.42 9.24 -2.79
CA GLY A 68 5.27 10.49 -2.05
C GLY A 68 4.45 10.24 -0.79
N LEU A 69 4.86 10.81 0.34
CA LEU A 69 4.06 10.80 1.56
C LEU A 69 2.80 11.64 1.34
N GLY A 70 1.66 11.10 1.78
CA GLY A 70 0.36 11.79 1.77
C GLY A 70 0.26 12.84 2.84
#